data_AF-A0A7X3YRH6-F1
#
_entry.id   AF-A0A7X3YRH6-F1
#
_cell.length_a   1.000
_cell.length_b   1.000
_cell.length_c   1.000
_cell.angle_alpha   90.00
_cell.angle_beta   90.00
_cell.angle_gamma   90.00
#
_symmetry.space_group_name_H-M   'P 1'
#
loop_
_entity.id
_entity.type
_entity.pdbx_description
1 polymer ?
#
loop_
_entity_poly.entity_id
_entity_poly.type
_entity_poly.pdbx_seq_one_letter_code
_entity_poly.pdbx_strand_id
1 'polypeptide(L)'
;MFLPNRTLYVADNLRVLRGMDSETVDLIATDPPFNAKRSFNAPLGSKAATQRFDDRWRWDEVTDEWHDLLATDHPAIKEVIEAAVVIEGGQVTDRGIETGVENSIAAFLAWMAPRVVEMHRILKPTGSLYLHCDDAANSYLRLLLDAVFGRSNFRNEIVWKRTAGKGLNPTRYVRNCDRILYYAKGAKPTWNQQYDPFDPAYGSDWRKDERGPWEDADLTGGKEGGPEAYKTFRGVTPSAGRAWAPPPRNKFPPDAGLPDNYESLNALSKCEALDDAGLIHWPRKAGGIPRYKKYLSTLPGIYASDLIVNIPPVSSRSRERTGWRTQKPLNSTGASSKYPRMRAIL
;
A
#
# COMPACT_ATOMS: atom_id res chain seq x y z
N MET A 1 -10.22 4.70 -24.25
CA MET A 1 -11.45 3.90 -24.02
C MET A 1 -12.14 4.36 -22.73
N PHE A 2 -13.43 4.70 -22.77
CA PHE A 2 -14.21 4.90 -21.54
C PHE A 2 -14.42 3.54 -20.86
N LEU A 3 -13.99 3.39 -19.60
CA LEU A 3 -14.12 2.16 -18.82
C LEU A 3 -15.30 2.30 -17.86
N PRO A 4 -16.44 1.62 -18.10
CA PRO A 4 -17.51 1.57 -17.12
C PRO A 4 -17.00 1.05 -15.78
N ASN A 5 -17.52 1.58 -14.68
CA ASN A 5 -17.14 1.13 -13.35
C ASN A 5 -17.43 -0.38 -13.20
N ARG A 6 -16.47 -1.14 -12.66
CA ARG A 6 -16.54 -2.60 -12.45
C ARG A 6 -16.62 -3.44 -13.73
N THR A 7 -15.86 -3.04 -14.76
CA THR A 7 -15.70 -3.83 -15.98
C THR A 7 -14.78 -5.04 -15.75
N LEU A 8 -15.14 -6.20 -16.33
CA LEU A 8 -14.33 -7.42 -16.35
C LEU A 8 -13.94 -7.75 -17.80
N TYR A 9 -12.66 -7.98 -18.04
CA TYR A 9 -12.13 -8.42 -19.32
C TYR A 9 -11.73 -9.90 -19.27
N VAL A 10 -12.08 -10.66 -20.30
CA VAL A 10 -11.69 -12.06 -20.46
C VAL A 10 -10.86 -12.19 -21.73
N ALA A 11 -9.55 -11.94 -21.62
CA ALA A 11 -8.59 -11.99 -22.71
C ALA A 11 -7.16 -12.07 -22.13
N ASP A 12 -6.15 -12.22 -23.01
CA ASP A 12 -4.77 -11.95 -22.60
C ASP A 12 -4.64 -10.49 -22.13
N ASN A 13 -4.03 -10.30 -20.96
CA ASN A 13 -3.94 -9.00 -20.31
C ASN A 13 -3.12 -7.99 -21.12
N LEU A 14 -2.08 -8.41 -21.85
CA LEU A 14 -1.26 -7.52 -22.66
C LEU A 14 -2.09 -6.86 -23.77
N ARG A 15 -2.97 -7.64 -24.42
CA ARG A 15 -3.88 -7.10 -25.44
C ARG A 15 -4.84 -6.07 -24.85
N VAL A 16 -5.36 -6.32 -23.64
CA VAL A 16 -6.27 -5.40 -22.95
C VAL A 16 -5.55 -4.12 -22.57
N LEU A 17 -4.35 -4.23 -21.97
CA LEU A 17 -3.53 -3.10 -21.55
C LEU A 17 -3.16 -2.20 -22.74
N ARG A 18 -2.72 -2.79 -23.87
CA ARG A 18 -2.40 -2.05 -25.12
C ARG A 18 -3.60 -1.26 -25.66
N GLY A 19 -4.83 -1.73 -25.43
CA GLY A 19 -6.06 -1.04 -25.85
C GLY A 19 -6.52 0.09 -24.93
N MET A 20 -5.90 0.26 -23.76
CA MET A 20 -6.24 1.33 -22.81
C MET A 20 -5.47 2.62 -23.12
N ASP A 21 -6.11 3.77 -22.89
CA ASP A 21 -5.43 5.06 -23.06
C ASP A 21 -4.40 5.26 -21.94
N SER A 22 -3.33 5.99 -22.24
CA SER A 22 -2.30 6.33 -21.26
C SER A 22 -2.87 7.17 -20.12
N GLU A 23 -2.28 7.04 -18.92
CA GLU A 23 -2.61 7.88 -17.76
C GLU A 23 -4.09 7.87 -17.33
N THR A 24 -4.72 6.70 -17.41
CA THR A 24 -6.13 6.51 -17.05
C THR A 24 -6.32 5.78 -15.71
N VAL A 25 -5.30 5.09 -15.22
CA VAL A 25 -5.40 4.22 -14.04
C VAL A 25 -4.71 4.85 -12.83
N ASP A 26 -5.40 4.90 -11.69
CA ASP A 26 -4.86 5.41 -10.42
C ASP A 26 -4.07 4.36 -9.64
N LEU A 27 -4.46 3.08 -9.73
CA LEU A 27 -3.89 2.00 -8.93
C LEU A 27 -3.90 0.70 -9.74
N ILE A 28 -2.76 0.01 -9.77
CA ILE A 28 -2.65 -1.36 -10.25
C ILE A 28 -2.23 -2.24 -9.08
N ALA A 29 -3.00 -3.28 -8.81
CA ALA A 29 -2.60 -4.38 -7.93
C ALA A 29 -2.54 -5.64 -8.79
N THR A 30 -1.41 -6.34 -8.79
CA THR A 30 -1.22 -7.51 -9.63
C THR A 30 -0.53 -8.63 -8.87
N ASP A 31 -1.00 -9.85 -9.13
CA ASP A 31 -0.54 -11.11 -8.56
C ASP A 31 -0.09 -12.01 -9.72
N PRO A 32 0.98 -11.63 -10.44
CA PRO A 32 1.44 -12.39 -11.59
C PRO A 32 1.85 -13.80 -11.14
N PRO A 33 1.83 -14.76 -12.05
CA PRO A 33 2.35 -16.09 -11.78
C PRO A 33 3.86 -16.02 -11.43
N PHE A 34 4.35 -16.95 -10.60
CA PHE A 34 5.61 -16.77 -9.85
C PHE A 34 6.80 -17.55 -10.40
N ASN A 35 6.63 -18.28 -11.50
CA ASN A 35 7.59 -19.30 -11.90
C ASN A 35 7.92 -20.25 -10.74
N ALA A 36 6.89 -20.55 -9.92
CA ALA A 36 7.01 -21.38 -8.72
C ALA A 36 7.12 -22.88 -9.07
N LYS A 37 7.29 -23.20 -10.37
CA LYS A 37 7.44 -24.56 -10.92
C LYS A 37 6.26 -25.48 -10.60
N ARG A 38 5.02 -24.94 -10.61
CA ARG A 38 3.80 -25.67 -10.23
C ARG A 38 2.68 -25.43 -11.24
N SER A 39 2.05 -26.50 -11.73
CA SER A 39 0.78 -26.36 -12.46
C SER A 39 -0.38 -26.19 -11.47
N PHE A 40 -1.21 -25.17 -11.68
CA PHE A 40 -2.44 -24.96 -10.90
C PHE A 40 -3.65 -25.42 -11.71
N ASN A 41 -4.40 -26.37 -11.15
CA ASN A 41 -5.66 -26.84 -11.72
C ASN A 41 -6.82 -26.08 -11.09
N ALA A 42 -7.76 -25.64 -11.92
CA ALA A 42 -9.03 -25.15 -11.44
C ALA A 42 -9.77 -26.25 -10.63
N PRO A 43 -10.57 -25.89 -9.61
CA PRO A 43 -11.32 -26.87 -8.82
C PRO A 43 -12.28 -27.68 -9.70
N LEU A 44 -12.30 -29.01 -9.50
CA LEU A 44 -13.27 -29.92 -10.11
C LEU A 44 -14.70 -29.43 -9.84
N GLY A 45 -15.48 -29.20 -10.90
CA GLY A 45 -16.86 -28.70 -10.82
C GLY A 45 -17.02 -27.17 -10.85
N SER A 46 -15.95 -26.39 -10.96
CA SER A 46 -16.04 -24.94 -11.19
C SER A 46 -16.29 -24.59 -12.67
N LYS A 47 -16.82 -23.40 -12.97
CA LYS A 47 -17.00 -22.91 -14.36
C LYS A 47 -15.67 -22.79 -15.15
N ALA A 48 -14.53 -22.92 -14.47
CA ALA A 48 -13.19 -22.91 -15.03
C ALA A 48 -12.50 -24.28 -14.96
N ALA A 49 -13.22 -25.39 -14.69
CA ALA A 49 -12.66 -26.72 -14.44
C ALA A 49 -11.75 -27.28 -15.56
N THR A 50 -11.82 -26.73 -16.77
CA THR A 50 -10.95 -27.06 -17.91
C THR A 50 -9.71 -26.16 -18.04
N GLN A 51 -9.60 -25.09 -17.25
CA GLN A 51 -8.44 -24.20 -17.27
C GLN A 51 -7.31 -24.74 -16.42
N ARG A 52 -6.19 -25.06 -17.08
CA ARG A 52 -4.89 -25.36 -16.48
C ARG A 52 -4.01 -24.12 -16.66
N PHE A 53 -3.46 -23.62 -15.56
CA PHE A 53 -2.44 -22.58 -15.61
C PHE A 53 -1.07 -23.25 -15.39
N ASP A 54 -0.19 -23.16 -16.39
CA ASP A 54 1.18 -23.66 -16.26
C ASP A 54 2.09 -22.50 -15.85
N ASP A 55 2.62 -22.55 -14.62
CA ASP A 55 3.51 -21.54 -14.04
C ASP A 55 4.96 -21.85 -14.43
N ARG A 56 5.20 -21.96 -15.74
CA ARG A 56 6.46 -22.36 -16.39
C ARG A 56 6.57 -21.60 -17.71
N TRP A 57 7.75 -21.04 -17.99
CA TRP A 57 8.02 -20.32 -19.23
C TRP A 57 9.21 -20.89 -19.96
N ARG A 58 9.07 -20.95 -21.27
CA ARG A 58 10.09 -21.41 -22.20
C ARG A 58 10.35 -20.33 -23.25
N TRP A 59 11.56 -20.31 -23.79
CA TRP A 59 11.98 -19.29 -24.75
C TRP A 59 11.24 -19.35 -26.09
N ASP A 60 10.78 -20.53 -26.50
CA ASP A 60 9.93 -20.74 -27.67
C ASP A 60 8.53 -20.12 -27.54
N GLU A 61 8.12 -19.69 -26.34
CA GLU A 61 6.81 -19.07 -26.08
C GLU A 61 6.87 -17.53 -26.03
N VAL A 62 8.07 -16.93 -26.09
CA VAL A 62 8.28 -15.49 -25.76
C VAL A 62 9.02 -14.73 -26.88
N THR A 63 9.60 -15.45 -27.84
CA THR A 63 10.66 -14.95 -28.72
C THR A 63 10.23 -13.82 -29.64
N ASP A 64 9.08 -13.90 -30.32
CA ASP A 64 8.76 -12.93 -31.37
C ASP A 64 8.27 -11.56 -30.86
N GLU A 65 7.52 -11.50 -29.74
CA GLU A 65 7.00 -10.22 -29.21
C GLU A 65 8.04 -9.45 -28.39
N TRP A 66 9.06 -10.13 -27.86
CA TRP A 66 10.05 -9.55 -26.95
C TRP A 66 11.20 -8.85 -27.69
N HIS A 67 11.65 -9.43 -28.80
CA HIS A 67 12.80 -8.92 -29.56
C HIS A 67 12.51 -7.57 -30.23
N ASP A 68 11.35 -7.42 -30.86
CA ASP A 68 11.01 -6.21 -31.63
C ASP A 68 10.62 -5.01 -30.76
N LEU A 69 10.05 -5.25 -29.57
CA LEU A 69 9.49 -4.19 -28.73
C LEU A 69 10.51 -3.57 -27.76
N LEU A 70 11.59 -4.28 -27.41
CA LEU A 70 12.45 -3.91 -26.28
C LEU A 70 13.90 -3.60 -26.67
N ALA A 71 14.38 -4.14 -27.79
CA ALA A 71 15.75 -3.92 -28.24
C ALA A 71 16.01 -2.46 -28.67
N THR A 72 15.00 -1.73 -29.13
CA THR A 72 15.16 -0.35 -29.62
C THR A 72 14.72 0.71 -28.60
N ASP A 73 13.62 0.48 -27.87
CA ASP A 73 13.01 1.53 -27.03
C ASP A 73 13.33 1.41 -25.53
N HIS A 74 13.82 0.24 -25.07
CA HIS A 74 14.00 -0.04 -23.65
C HIS A 74 15.30 -0.82 -23.33
N PRO A 75 16.49 -0.21 -23.55
CA PRO A 75 17.78 -0.90 -23.39
C PRO A 75 18.00 -1.47 -21.98
N ALA A 76 17.54 -0.78 -20.93
CA ALA A 76 17.68 -1.28 -19.56
C ALA A 76 16.90 -2.59 -19.31
N ILE A 77 15.77 -2.80 -20.00
CA ILE A 77 14.99 -4.05 -19.87
C ILE A 77 15.75 -5.21 -20.53
N LYS A 78 16.35 -4.97 -21.69
CA LYS A 78 17.19 -5.94 -22.40
C LYS A 78 18.35 -6.41 -21.50
N GLU A 79 19.08 -5.48 -20.90
CA GLU A 79 20.20 -5.78 -19.98
C GLU A 79 19.76 -6.64 -18.79
N VAL A 80 18.60 -6.34 -18.18
CA VAL A 80 18.07 -7.12 -17.05
C VAL A 80 17.79 -8.57 -17.46
N ILE A 81 17.26 -8.78 -18.66
CA ILE A 81 16.87 -10.11 -19.13
C ILE A 81 18.08 -10.90 -19.61
N GLU A 82 19.02 -10.27 -20.32
CA GLU A 82 20.28 -10.89 -20.72
C GLU A 82 21.12 -11.28 -19.49
N ALA A 83 21.14 -10.44 -18.44
CA ALA A 83 21.76 -10.80 -17.17
C ALA A 83 21.09 -12.04 -16.55
N ALA A 84 19.76 -12.13 -16.57
CA ALA A 84 19.05 -13.31 -16.08
C ALA A 84 19.39 -14.56 -16.92
N VAL A 85 19.50 -14.46 -18.24
CA VAL A 85 19.95 -15.58 -19.11
C VAL A 85 21.32 -16.10 -18.67
N VAL A 86 22.28 -15.20 -18.46
CA VAL A 86 23.65 -15.57 -18.06
C VAL A 86 23.67 -16.22 -16.68
N ILE A 87 22.89 -15.72 -15.72
CA ILE A 87 22.77 -16.30 -14.37
C ILE A 87 22.19 -17.72 -14.42
N GLU A 88 21.27 -17.99 -15.35
CA GLU A 88 20.71 -19.32 -15.59
C GLU A 88 21.65 -20.27 -16.33
N GLY A 89 22.83 -19.81 -16.72
CA GLY A 89 23.82 -20.58 -17.49
C GLY A 89 23.52 -20.67 -18.99
N GLY A 90 22.62 -19.82 -19.50
CA GLY A 90 22.38 -19.65 -20.93
C GLY A 90 23.42 -18.77 -21.62
N GLN A 91 23.34 -18.67 -22.94
CA GLN A 91 24.22 -17.81 -23.74
C GLN A 91 23.41 -16.78 -24.53
N VAL A 92 23.88 -15.54 -24.51
CA VAL A 92 23.39 -14.47 -25.38
C VAL A 92 24.34 -14.38 -26.56
N THR A 93 23.83 -14.58 -27.77
CA THR A 93 24.62 -14.59 -29.00
C THR A 93 24.06 -13.57 -30.00
N ASP A 94 24.84 -13.25 -31.04
CA ASP A 94 24.38 -12.43 -32.17
C ASP A 94 23.18 -13.04 -32.92
N ARG A 95 22.91 -14.33 -32.71
CA ARG A 95 21.80 -15.09 -33.31
C ARG A 95 20.58 -15.20 -32.38
N GLY A 96 20.66 -14.64 -31.17
CA GLY A 96 19.61 -14.71 -30.16
C GLY A 96 20.04 -15.44 -28.89
N ILE A 97 19.05 -15.82 -28.09
CA ILE A 97 19.24 -16.44 -26.77
C ILE A 97 19.22 -17.97 -26.91
N GLU A 98 20.30 -18.62 -26.47
CA GLU A 98 20.42 -20.07 -26.44
C GLU A 98 20.30 -20.57 -24.99
N THR A 99 19.20 -21.27 -24.68
CA THR A 99 19.04 -21.93 -23.37
C THR A 99 18.36 -23.30 -23.53
N GLY A 100 18.73 -24.26 -22.67
CA GLY A 100 18.06 -25.55 -22.52
C GLY A 100 17.14 -25.63 -21.30
N VAL A 101 16.76 -24.49 -20.70
CA VAL A 101 16.09 -24.45 -19.39
C VAL A 101 14.58 -24.41 -19.55
N GLU A 102 13.89 -25.48 -19.11
CA GLU A 102 12.42 -25.59 -19.19
C GLU A 102 11.63 -24.66 -18.24
N ASN A 103 12.31 -23.91 -17.36
CA ASN A 103 11.70 -22.98 -16.39
C ASN A 103 12.57 -21.73 -16.22
N SER A 104 12.73 -20.97 -17.30
CA SER A 104 13.65 -19.83 -17.32
C SER A 104 13.01 -18.59 -16.67
N ILE A 105 13.63 -18.07 -15.61
CA ILE A 105 13.28 -16.76 -15.04
C ILE A 105 13.46 -15.67 -16.10
N ALA A 106 14.43 -15.81 -16.98
CA ALA A 106 14.66 -14.84 -18.04
C ALA A 106 13.53 -14.88 -19.09
N ALA A 107 13.03 -16.05 -19.46
CA ALA A 107 11.82 -16.18 -20.28
C ALA A 107 10.58 -15.58 -19.58
N PHE A 108 10.43 -15.78 -18.27
CA PHE A 108 9.37 -15.13 -17.49
C PHE A 108 9.48 -13.61 -17.50
N LEU A 109 10.68 -13.05 -17.29
CA LEU A 109 10.90 -11.61 -17.36
C LEU A 109 10.60 -11.07 -18.75
N ALA A 110 10.96 -11.82 -19.80
CA ALA A 110 10.67 -11.46 -21.17
C ALA A 110 9.15 -11.41 -21.43
N TRP A 111 8.40 -12.39 -20.91
CA TRP A 111 6.94 -12.36 -20.95
C TRP A 111 6.35 -11.20 -20.13
N MET A 112 6.93 -10.88 -18.98
CA MET A 112 6.41 -9.86 -18.06
C MET A 112 6.74 -8.42 -18.52
N ALA A 113 7.88 -8.22 -19.18
CA ALA A 113 8.37 -6.92 -19.63
C ALA A 113 7.35 -6.07 -20.40
N PRO A 114 6.73 -6.54 -21.50
CA PRO A 114 5.76 -5.75 -22.25
C PRO A 114 4.54 -5.40 -21.37
N ARG A 115 4.15 -6.27 -20.44
CA ARG A 115 3.03 -6.00 -19.51
C ARG A 115 3.39 -4.89 -18.52
N VAL A 116 4.61 -4.90 -17.99
CA VAL A 116 5.09 -3.85 -17.07
C VAL A 116 5.20 -2.50 -17.78
N VAL A 117 5.68 -2.48 -19.03
CA VAL A 117 5.73 -1.26 -19.85
C VAL A 117 4.33 -0.68 -20.04
N GLU A 118 3.35 -1.52 -20.38
CA GLU A 118 1.96 -1.07 -20.54
C GLU A 118 1.32 -0.64 -19.21
N MET A 119 1.58 -1.36 -18.10
CA MET A 119 1.14 -0.97 -16.76
C MET A 119 1.68 0.42 -16.39
N HIS A 120 2.95 0.71 -16.68
CA HIS A 120 3.52 2.03 -16.47
C HIS A 120 2.87 3.10 -17.35
N ARG A 121 2.61 2.80 -18.63
CA ARG A 121 1.98 3.73 -19.58
C ARG A 121 0.57 4.14 -19.14
N ILE A 122 -0.25 3.19 -18.72
CA ILE A 122 -1.65 3.46 -18.34
C ILE A 122 -1.80 4.10 -16.97
N LEU A 123 -0.81 3.98 -16.08
CA LEU A 123 -0.84 4.65 -14.78
C LEU A 123 -0.81 6.17 -14.94
N LYS A 124 -1.56 6.90 -14.12
CA LYS A 124 -1.42 8.36 -13.96
C LYS A 124 -0.08 8.71 -13.30
N PRO A 125 0.44 9.94 -13.45
CA PRO A 125 1.63 10.39 -12.74
C PRO A 125 1.53 10.27 -11.20
N THR A 126 0.30 10.34 -10.66
CA THR A 126 0.00 10.15 -9.24
C THR A 126 -0.27 8.69 -8.86
N GLY A 127 -0.24 7.77 -9.82
CA GLY A 127 -0.67 6.40 -9.65
C GLY A 127 0.38 5.47 -9.05
N SER A 128 -0.09 4.33 -8.56
CA SER A 128 0.68 3.35 -7.79
C SER A 128 0.56 1.94 -8.35
N LEU A 129 1.65 1.17 -8.31
CA LEU A 129 1.71 -0.25 -8.63
C LEU A 129 2.06 -1.04 -7.36
N TYR A 130 1.24 -2.06 -7.06
CA TYR A 130 1.51 -3.08 -6.06
C TYR A 130 1.65 -4.42 -6.77
N LEU A 131 2.86 -4.95 -6.86
CA LEU A 131 3.15 -6.22 -7.51
C LEU A 131 3.52 -7.25 -6.45
N HIS A 132 2.67 -8.26 -6.29
CA HIS A 132 2.98 -9.41 -5.44
C HIS A 132 4.01 -10.31 -6.15
N CYS A 133 5.00 -10.82 -5.42
CA CYS A 133 6.04 -11.73 -5.90
C CYS A 133 6.48 -12.74 -4.83
N ASP A 134 6.93 -13.91 -5.28
CA ASP A 134 7.58 -14.90 -4.42
C ASP A 134 9.10 -14.67 -4.34
N ASP A 135 9.78 -15.51 -3.57
CA ASP A 135 11.22 -15.44 -3.36
C ASP A 135 12.05 -15.81 -4.60
N ALA A 136 11.49 -16.53 -5.57
CA ALA A 136 12.20 -16.92 -6.80
C ALA A 136 12.29 -15.76 -7.79
N ALA A 137 11.21 -14.98 -7.94
CA ALA A 137 11.12 -13.91 -8.93
C ALA A 137 11.39 -12.50 -8.38
N ASN A 138 11.36 -12.29 -7.04
CA ASN A 138 11.41 -10.94 -6.43
C ASN A 138 12.57 -10.08 -6.95
N SER A 139 13.83 -10.54 -6.83
CA SER A 139 15.00 -9.73 -7.22
C SER A 139 15.01 -9.39 -8.72
N TYR A 140 14.53 -10.31 -9.56
CA TYR A 140 14.48 -10.12 -11.00
C TYR A 140 13.35 -9.18 -11.43
N LEU A 141 12.15 -9.36 -10.87
CA LEU A 141 11.02 -8.44 -11.06
C LEU A 141 11.34 -7.05 -10.55
N ARG A 142 12.09 -6.95 -9.46
CA ARG A 142 12.58 -5.69 -8.92
C ARG A 142 13.45 -4.94 -9.93
N LEU A 143 14.41 -5.62 -10.55
CA LEU A 143 15.26 -5.02 -11.58
C LEU A 143 14.45 -4.60 -12.81
N LEU A 144 13.51 -5.44 -13.26
CA LEU A 144 12.62 -5.11 -14.37
C LEU A 144 11.75 -3.87 -14.07
N LEU A 145 11.19 -3.77 -12.86
CA LEU A 145 10.44 -2.60 -12.43
C LEU A 145 11.33 -1.36 -12.32
N ASP A 146 12.56 -1.48 -11.83
CA ASP A 146 13.52 -0.37 -11.80
C ASP A 146 13.89 0.11 -13.21
N ALA A 147 13.98 -0.79 -14.18
CA ALA A 147 14.22 -0.45 -15.59
C ALA A 147 13.05 0.30 -16.24
N VAL A 148 11.81 0.06 -15.79
CA VAL A 148 10.60 0.72 -16.36
C VAL A 148 10.19 1.98 -15.57
N PHE A 149 10.07 1.88 -14.26
CA PHE A 149 9.59 2.96 -13.40
C PHE A 149 10.72 3.90 -12.96
N GLY A 150 11.97 3.44 -13.02
CA GLY A 150 13.11 4.13 -12.43
C GLY A 150 13.28 3.79 -10.94
N ARG A 151 14.54 3.61 -10.53
CA ARG A 151 14.89 3.23 -9.15
C ARG A 151 14.36 4.20 -8.07
N SER A 152 14.32 5.50 -8.37
CA SER A 152 13.83 6.56 -7.46
C SER A 152 12.32 6.52 -7.22
N ASN A 153 11.59 5.75 -8.02
CA ASN A 153 10.14 5.60 -7.95
C ASN A 153 9.68 4.38 -7.15
N PHE A 154 10.62 3.58 -6.67
CA PHE A 154 10.31 2.63 -5.60
C PHE A 154 9.98 3.33 -4.30
N ARG A 155 9.02 2.76 -3.57
CA ARG A 155 8.57 3.29 -2.28
C ARG A 155 8.95 2.37 -1.13
N ASN A 156 8.53 1.12 -1.16
CA ASN A 156 8.95 0.10 -0.20
C ASN A 156 8.60 -1.32 -0.68
N GLU A 157 9.17 -2.32 -0.01
CA GLU A 157 8.74 -3.71 -0.11
C GLU A 157 7.87 -4.03 1.10
N ILE A 158 6.65 -4.48 0.85
CA ILE A 158 5.71 -4.89 1.89
C ILE A 158 5.85 -6.40 2.11
N VAL A 159 6.00 -6.79 3.36
CA VAL A 159 6.16 -8.18 3.80
C VAL A 159 4.88 -8.65 4.46
N TRP A 160 4.23 -9.65 3.87
CA TRP A 160 2.99 -10.20 4.42
C TRP A 160 3.19 -11.60 4.97
N LYS A 161 3.06 -11.75 6.29
CA LYS A 161 3.13 -13.05 6.97
C LYS A 161 1.84 -13.84 6.74
N ARG A 162 1.89 -14.78 5.79
CA ARG A 162 0.77 -15.67 5.46
C ARG A 162 0.49 -16.72 6.52
N THR A 163 1.50 -17.29 7.15
CA THR A 163 1.29 -18.40 8.09
C THR A 163 2.16 -18.27 9.31
N ALA A 164 1.74 -18.90 10.42
CA ALA A 164 2.67 -19.21 11.51
C ALA A 164 3.82 -20.07 10.96
N GLY A 165 5.00 -19.94 11.58
CA GLY A 165 6.13 -20.80 11.24
C GLY A 165 5.75 -22.26 11.50
N LYS A 166 5.66 -23.07 10.45
CA LYS A 166 5.41 -24.51 10.54
C LYS A 166 6.50 -25.25 9.79
N GLY A 167 7.11 -26.22 10.46
CA GLY A 167 8.16 -27.07 9.90
C GLY A 167 9.53 -26.78 10.50
N LEU A 168 10.19 -27.84 10.96
CA LEU A 168 11.61 -27.85 11.30
C LEU A 168 12.38 -28.11 10.01
N ASN A 169 12.81 -27.07 9.32
CA ASN A 169 13.82 -27.22 8.28
C ASN A 169 15.19 -26.92 8.90
N PRO A 170 16.13 -27.87 8.95
CA PRO A 170 17.41 -27.66 9.63
C PRO A 170 18.37 -26.75 8.86
N THR A 171 18.11 -26.50 7.57
CA THR A 171 19.05 -25.78 6.69
C THR A 171 18.57 -24.40 6.27
N ARG A 172 17.36 -23.98 6.67
CA ARG A 172 16.83 -22.64 6.35
C ARG A 172 15.73 -22.17 7.28
N TYR A 173 15.53 -20.86 7.32
CA TYR A 173 14.36 -20.25 7.94
C TYR A 173 13.05 -20.65 7.25
N VAL A 174 11.95 -20.62 8.01
CA VAL A 174 10.62 -20.96 7.51
C VAL A 174 10.16 -19.91 6.50
N ARG A 175 9.72 -20.38 5.32
CA ARG A 175 9.13 -19.53 4.28
C ARG A 175 7.64 -19.36 4.52
N ASN A 176 7.26 -18.30 5.24
CA ASN A 176 5.88 -18.01 5.61
C ASN A 176 5.42 -16.60 5.24
N CYS A 177 6.24 -15.87 4.49
CA CYS A 177 5.93 -14.51 4.05
C CYS A 177 5.81 -14.45 2.52
N ASP A 178 4.94 -13.56 2.07
CA ASP A 178 4.83 -13.06 0.70
C ASP A 178 5.43 -11.66 0.62
N ARG A 179 5.90 -11.27 -0.57
CA ARG A 179 6.48 -9.94 -0.81
C ARG A 179 5.65 -9.17 -1.82
N ILE A 180 5.44 -7.89 -1.57
CA ILE A 180 4.71 -6.99 -2.48
C ILE A 180 5.59 -5.78 -2.72
N LEU A 181 5.98 -5.57 -3.97
CA LEU A 181 6.76 -4.41 -4.40
C LEU A 181 5.81 -3.23 -4.63
N TYR A 182 6.06 -2.11 -3.94
CA TYR A 182 5.31 -0.87 -4.14
C TYR A 182 6.13 0.16 -4.91
N TYR A 183 5.65 0.50 -6.11
CA TYR A 183 6.15 1.61 -6.93
C TYR A 183 5.09 2.69 -7.13
N ALA A 184 5.55 3.92 -7.34
CA ALA A 184 4.74 5.00 -7.88
C ALA A 184 5.19 5.33 -9.30
N LYS A 185 4.31 5.84 -10.17
CA LYS A 185 4.73 6.32 -11.48
C LYS A 185 5.57 7.61 -11.37
N GLY A 186 5.11 8.56 -10.56
CA GLY A 186 5.75 9.85 -10.35
C GLY A 186 6.26 10.08 -8.93
N ALA A 187 6.95 11.20 -8.75
CA ALA A 187 7.54 11.61 -7.47
C ALA A 187 6.50 11.94 -6.37
N LYS A 188 5.26 12.27 -6.75
CA LYS A 188 4.18 12.67 -5.84
C LYS A 188 2.95 11.78 -6.03
N PRO A 189 3.00 10.50 -5.61
CA PRO A 189 1.84 9.62 -5.69
C PRO A 189 0.70 10.10 -4.79
N THR A 190 -0.54 9.77 -5.16
CA THR A 190 -1.67 9.88 -4.26
C THR A 190 -1.50 8.85 -3.15
N TRP A 191 -1.33 9.33 -1.92
CA TRP A 191 -1.19 8.46 -0.75
C TRP A 191 -2.41 8.54 0.16
N ASN A 192 -3.04 7.40 0.39
CA ASN A 192 -4.14 7.26 1.35
C ASN A 192 -3.61 6.53 2.57
N GLN A 193 -3.35 7.27 3.64
CA GLN A 193 -2.75 6.71 4.84
C GLN A 193 -3.63 5.60 5.43
N GLN A 194 -3.04 4.41 5.57
CA GLN A 194 -3.67 3.28 6.23
C GLN A 194 -3.25 3.24 7.70
N TYR A 195 -4.14 2.71 8.53
CA TYR A 195 -3.93 2.59 9.97
C TYR A 195 -4.25 1.17 10.43
N ASP A 196 -3.40 0.64 11.29
CA ASP A 196 -3.68 -0.55 12.08
C ASP A 196 -4.40 -0.19 13.38
N PRO A 197 -5.22 -1.10 13.93
CA PRO A 197 -5.77 -0.93 15.26
C PRO A 197 -4.68 -0.71 16.31
N PHE A 198 -5.02 0.03 17.36
CA PHE A 198 -4.15 0.13 18.52
C PHE A 198 -3.99 -1.22 19.21
N ASP A 199 -2.79 -1.49 19.72
CA ASP A 199 -2.59 -2.54 20.71
C ASP A 199 -3.45 -2.24 21.95
N PRO A 200 -4.08 -3.25 22.61
CA PRO A 200 -4.85 -3.04 23.84
C PRO A 200 -4.11 -2.27 24.95
N ALA A 201 -2.77 -2.35 25.00
CA ALA A 201 -1.95 -1.62 25.97
C ALA A 201 -1.72 -0.15 25.57
N TYR A 202 -2.00 0.24 24.34
CA TYR A 202 -1.79 1.61 23.87
C TYR A 202 -2.75 2.58 24.57
N GLY A 203 -2.20 3.61 25.19
CA GLY A 203 -2.97 4.58 25.97
C GLY A 203 -3.51 4.03 27.29
N SER A 204 -2.99 2.90 27.77
CA SER A 204 -3.40 2.32 29.06
C SER A 204 -2.96 3.17 30.26
N ASP A 205 -1.85 3.89 30.12
CA ASP A 205 -1.25 4.81 31.09
C ASP A 205 -1.77 6.26 30.95
N TRP A 206 -2.64 6.51 29.98
CA TRP A 206 -3.20 7.84 29.75
C TRP A 206 -4.17 8.24 30.86
N ARG A 207 -4.32 9.56 31.03
CA ARG A 207 -5.30 10.13 31.96
C ARG A 207 -6.71 9.81 31.47
N LYS A 208 -7.68 9.78 32.38
CA LYS A 208 -9.05 9.40 32.07
C LYS A 208 -10.02 10.45 32.60
N ASP A 209 -11.04 10.74 31.82
CA ASP A 209 -12.25 11.43 32.27
C ASP A 209 -13.49 10.69 31.73
N GLU A 210 -14.67 11.28 31.85
CA GLU A 210 -15.95 10.70 31.41
C GLU A 210 -15.98 10.35 29.91
N ARG A 211 -15.12 10.95 29.09
CA ARG A 211 -15.02 10.73 27.64
C ARG A 211 -13.94 9.70 27.26
N GLY A 212 -13.24 9.16 28.25
CA GLY A 212 -12.25 8.09 28.08
C GLY A 212 -10.78 8.53 28.23
N PRO A 213 -9.83 7.69 27.78
CA PRO A 213 -8.39 7.97 27.89
C PRO A 213 -7.95 9.14 27.01
N TRP A 214 -7.10 10.02 27.56
CA TRP A 214 -6.55 11.20 26.89
C TRP A 214 -5.14 11.56 27.34
N GLU A 215 -4.40 12.24 26.45
CA GLU A 215 -3.07 12.79 26.69
C GLU A 215 -2.99 14.30 26.40
N ASP A 216 -1.92 14.94 26.86
CA ASP A 216 -1.67 16.37 26.68
C ASP A 216 -1.15 16.70 25.27
N ALA A 217 -1.88 17.52 24.53
CA ALA A 217 -1.44 18.02 23.22
C ALA A 217 -1.34 19.56 23.16
N ASP A 218 -0.44 20.05 22.30
CA ASP A 218 -0.12 21.48 22.17
C ASP A 218 -1.35 22.29 21.72
N LEU A 219 -1.82 23.23 22.55
CA LEU A 219 -2.85 24.20 22.14
C LEU A 219 -2.28 25.37 21.31
N THR A 220 -0.96 25.40 21.09
CA THR A 220 -0.25 26.44 20.34
C THR A 220 0.46 25.85 19.13
N GLY A 221 0.73 26.66 18.11
CA GLY A 221 1.46 26.26 16.91
C GLY A 221 2.37 27.37 16.38
N GLY A 222 3.30 27.01 15.49
CA GLY A 222 4.25 27.97 14.88
C GLY A 222 3.71 28.72 13.65
N LYS A 223 2.42 28.59 13.32
CA LYS A 223 1.80 29.31 12.20
C LYS A 223 1.40 30.71 12.64
N GLU A 224 1.54 31.69 11.74
CA GLU A 224 0.93 33.00 11.92
C GLU A 224 -0.60 32.84 12.02
N GLY A 225 -1.15 33.25 13.15
CA GLY A 225 -2.59 33.33 13.36
C GLY A 225 -3.09 34.75 13.08
N GLY A 226 -4.42 34.92 12.99
CA GLY A 226 -5.00 36.26 13.04
C GLY A 226 -4.70 36.97 14.39
N PRO A 227 -4.96 38.28 14.52
CA PRO A 227 -4.63 39.06 15.72
C PRO A 227 -5.12 38.43 17.04
N GLU A 228 -6.29 37.79 17.01
CA GLU A 228 -6.88 37.10 18.17
C GLU A 228 -6.02 35.93 18.69
N ALA A 229 -5.23 35.28 17.83
CA ALA A 229 -4.43 34.10 18.19
C ALA A 229 -3.24 34.43 19.11
N TYR A 230 -2.92 35.71 19.29
CA TYR A 230 -1.82 36.17 20.17
C TYR A 230 -2.31 36.79 21.47
N LYS A 231 -3.62 36.98 21.62
CA LYS A 231 -4.20 37.59 22.81
C LYS A 231 -4.10 36.67 24.02
N THR A 232 -4.18 37.29 25.20
CA THR A 232 -4.21 36.60 26.48
C THR A 232 -5.48 35.76 26.60
N PHE A 233 -5.31 34.49 26.93
CA PHE A 233 -6.37 33.53 27.22
C PHE A 233 -6.25 33.09 28.68
N ARG A 234 -7.25 33.42 29.51
CA ARG A 234 -7.28 33.14 30.97
C ARG A 234 -5.96 33.45 31.70
N GLY A 235 -5.34 34.60 31.38
CA GLY A 235 -4.09 35.05 32.01
C GLY A 235 -2.80 34.45 31.44
N VAL A 236 -2.89 33.67 30.36
CA VAL A 236 -1.73 33.08 29.67
C VAL A 236 -1.66 33.59 28.23
N THR A 237 -0.46 33.90 27.76
CA THR A 237 -0.19 34.23 26.35
C THR A 237 0.63 33.12 25.70
N PRO A 238 0.50 32.91 24.38
CA PRO A 238 1.42 32.03 23.66
C PRO A 238 2.87 32.48 23.83
N SER A 239 3.79 31.53 23.88
CA SER A 239 5.23 31.83 23.89
C SER A 239 5.65 32.56 22.62
N ALA A 240 6.76 33.32 22.69
CA ALA A 240 7.33 33.99 21.52
C ALA A 240 7.47 33.03 20.32
N GLY A 241 7.04 33.48 19.13
CA GLY A 241 7.04 32.66 17.91
C GLY A 241 5.93 31.62 17.81
N ARG A 242 4.99 31.56 18.76
CA ARG A 242 3.81 30.69 18.72
C ARG A 242 2.52 31.51 18.82
N ALA A 243 1.44 30.93 18.32
CA ALA A 243 0.08 31.47 18.44
C ALA A 243 -0.87 30.37 18.94
N TRP A 244 -2.04 30.74 19.45
CA TRP A 244 -3.12 29.80 19.72
C TRP A 244 -3.51 29.08 18.43
N ALA A 245 -3.49 27.75 18.47
CA ALA A 245 -3.78 26.90 17.32
C ALA A 245 -4.72 25.74 17.74
N PRO A 246 -5.94 26.06 18.21
CA PRO A 246 -6.90 25.04 18.61
C PRO A 246 -7.24 24.14 17.41
N PRO A 247 -7.30 22.81 17.61
CA PRO A 247 -7.53 21.88 16.52
C PRO A 247 -8.98 21.92 16.01
N PRO A 248 -9.24 21.41 14.80
CA PRO A 248 -10.60 21.28 14.27
C PRO A 248 -11.46 20.33 15.12
N ARG A 249 -12.79 20.47 15.02
CA ARG A 249 -13.80 19.75 15.81
C ARG A 249 -13.60 18.23 15.76
N ASN A 250 -13.19 17.71 14.60
CA ASN A 250 -12.99 16.28 14.39
C ASN A 250 -11.85 15.65 15.21
N LYS A 251 -11.07 16.45 15.96
CA LYS A 251 -10.07 15.96 16.92
C LYS A 251 -10.65 15.65 18.30
N PHE A 252 -11.91 15.98 18.55
CA PHE A 252 -12.61 15.76 19.81
C PHE A 252 -13.76 14.76 19.65
N PRO A 253 -14.20 14.11 20.75
CA PRO A 253 -15.39 13.27 20.73
C PRO A 253 -16.62 14.02 20.17
N PRO A 254 -17.49 13.36 19.37
CA PRO A 254 -18.64 14.03 18.75
C PRO A 254 -19.59 14.71 19.75
N ASP A 255 -19.68 14.13 20.95
CA ASP A 255 -20.47 14.54 22.11
C ASP A 255 -19.70 15.49 23.06
N ALA A 256 -18.57 16.05 22.62
CA ALA A 256 -17.74 16.93 23.44
C ALA A 256 -18.40 18.29 23.80
N GLY A 257 -19.62 18.57 23.34
CA GLY A 257 -20.35 19.79 23.70
C GLY A 257 -19.86 21.07 23.02
N LEU A 258 -19.08 20.95 21.94
CA LEU A 258 -18.63 22.10 21.15
C LEU A 258 -19.79 22.73 20.37
N PRO A 259 -19.79 24.06 20.18
CA PRO A 259 -20.86 24.74 19.45
C PRO A 259 -20.86 24.37 17.96
N ASP A 260 -22.01 24.46 17.30
CA ASP A 260 -22.17 24.08 15.89
C ASP A 260 -21.33 24.95 14.95
N ASN A 261 -21.17 26.22 15.29
CA ASN A 261 -20.35 27.18 14.54
C ASN A 261 -18.85 27.11 14.91
N TYR A 262 -18.40 26.08 15.64
CA TYR A 262 -17.01 25.98 16.13
C TYR A 262 -15.98 26.28 15.05
N GLU A 263 -16.14 25.75 13.84
CA GLU A 263 -15.14 25.91 12.78
C GLU A 263 -14.98 27.36 12.30
N SER A 264 -16.03 28.16 12.40
CA SER A 264 -16.06 29.57 12.02
C SER A 264 -15.52 30.51 13.10
N LEU A 265 -15.28 30.02 14.33
CA LEU A 265 -14.73 30.83 15.42
C LEU A 265 -13.26 31.19 15.15
N ASN A 266 -12.86 32.37 15.63
CA ASN A 266 -11.45 32.75 15.69
C ASN A 266 -10.69 31.90 16.73
N ALA A 267 -9.36 31.95 16.72
CA ALA A 267 -8.52 31.11 17.59
C ALA A 267 -8.78 31.30 19.09
N LEU A 268 -9.02 32.53 19.54
CA LEU A 268 -9.27 32.80 20.96
C LEU A 268 -10.63 32.25 21.38
N SER A 269 -11.68 32.51 20.61
CA SER A 269 -13.02 31.98 20.87
C SER A 269 -13.08 30.44 20.78
N LYS A 270 -12.23 29.81 19.94
CA LYS A 270 -12.06 28.36 19.97
C LYS A 270 -11.42 27.91 21.28
N CYS A 271 -10.39 28.59 21.80
CA CYS A 271 -9.82 28.27 23.11
C CYS A 271 -10.87 28.38 24.23
N GLU A 272 -11.70 29.42 24.23
CA GLU A 272 -12.81 29.58 25.19
C GLU A 272 -13.82 28.42 25.08
N ALA A 273 -14.26 28.08 23.88
CA ALA A 273 -15.18 26.96 23.67
C ALA A 273 -14.60 25.61 24.12
N LEU A 274 -13.30 25.39 23.95
CA LEU A 274 -12.61 24.18 24.45
C LEU A 274 -12.53 24.17 25.98
N ASP A 275 -12.31 25.32 26.62
CA ASP A 275 -12.28 25.47 28.07
C ASP A 275 -13.65 25.17 28.69
N ASP A 276 -14.69 25.80 28.13
CA ASP A 276 -16.08 25.64 28.58
C ASP A 276 -16.57 24.20 28.41
N ALA A 277 -16.09 23.50 27.38
CA ALA A 277 -16.36 22.08 27.15
C ALA A 277 -15.52 21.13 28.05
N GLY A 278 -14.61 21.66 28.86
CA GLY A 278 -13.70 20.87 29.70
C GLY A 278 -12.68 20.06 28.90
N LEU A 279 -12.31 20.52 27.70
CA LEU A 279 -11.35 19.91 26.79
C LEU A 279 -9.93 20.48 26.94
N ILE A 280 -9.73 21.43 27.85
CA ILE A 280 -8.42 21.97 28.20
C ILE A 280 -7.93 21.35 29.51
N HIS A 281 -6.66 20.99 29.54
CA HIS A 281 -5.92 20.67 30.75
C HIS A 281 -4.95 21.80 31.09
N TRP A 282 -5.18 22.40 32.26
CA TRP A 282 -4.38 23.48 32.82
C TRP A 282 -3.20 22.91 33.64
N PRO A 283 -1.94 23.22 33.29
CA PRO A 283 -0.80 22.78 34.08
C PRO A 283 -0.83 23.30 35.52
N ARG A 284 -0.29 22.53 36.48
CA ARG A 284 -0.20 22.94 37.90
C ARG A 284 0.66 24.19 38.11
N LYS A 285 1.62 24.45 37.23
CA LYS A 285 2.49 25.62 37.29
C LYS A 285 1.69 26.87 36.90
N ALA A 286 1.66 27.87 37.78
CA ALA A 286 1.08 29.17 37.48
C ALA A 286 1.71 29.77 36.20
N GLY A 287 0.87 30.27 35.28
CA GLY A 287 1.31 30.77 33.98
C GLY A 287 1.76 29.67 32.99
N GLY A 288 1.52 28.40 33.29
CA GLY A 288 1.80 27.30 32.37
C GLY A 288 0.90 27.36 31.13
N ILE A 289 1.45 27.02 29.97
CA ILE A 289 0.70 27.01 28.71
C ILE A 289 -0.36 25.88 28.76
N PRO A 290 -1.67 26.19 28.61
CA PRO A 290 -2.72 25.20 28.56
C PRO A 290 -2.51 24.20 27.41
N ARG A 291 -2.95 22.97 27.65
CA ARG A 291 -2.90 21.85 26.71
C ARG A 291 -4.34 21.45 26.38
N TYR A 292 -4.61 20.99 25.16
CA TYR A 292 -5.90 20.35 24.91
C TYR A 292 -5.81 18.85 25.17
N LYS A 293 -6.93 18.27 25.59
CA LYS A 293 -7.08 16.83 25.81
C LYS A 293 -7.21 16.13 24.45
N LYS A 294 -6.20 15.35 24.09
CA LYS A 294 -6.22 14.51 22.88
C LYS A 294 -6.72 13.12 23.28
N TYR A 295 -7.93 12.78 22.86
CA TYR A 295 -8.58 11.52 23.22
C TYR A 295 -8.13 10.35 22.35
N LEU A 296 -7.95 9.18 22.96
CA LEU A 296 -7.61 7.95 22.25
C LEU A 296 -8.69 7.58 21.20
N SER A 297 -9.96 7.81 21.53
CA SER A 297 -11.12 7.52 20.68
C SER A 297 -11.17 8.33 19.38
N THR A 298 -10.43 9.43 19.28
CA THR A 298 -10.39 10.29 18.09
C THR A 298 -9.20 10.00 17.18
N LEU A 299 -8.31 9.09 17.60
CA LEU A 299 -7.15 8.72 16.81
C LEU A 299 -7.51 7.64 15.79
N PRO A 300 -7.01 7.75 14.54
CA PRO A 300 -7.37 6.83 13.46
C PRO A 300 -6.74 5.43 13.61
N GLY A 301 -5.74 5.28 14.49
CA GLY A 301 -4.98 4.05 14.70
C GLY A 301 -3.47 4.30 14.70
N ILE A 302 -2.71 3.21 14.65
CA ILE A 302 -1.24 3.22 14.44
C ILE A 302 -1.01 3.28 12.93
N TYR A 303 -0.01 4.03 12.48
CA TYR A 303 0.37 4.02 11.06
C TYR A 303 0.65 2.58 10.60
N ALA A 304 -0.05 2.13 9.55
CA ALA A 304 0.20 0.82 8.99
C ALA A 304 1.65 0.74 8.49
N SER A 305 2.34 -0.34 8.86
CA SER A 305 3.73 -0.57 8.48
C SER A 305 3.84 -1.35 7.17
N ASP A 306 5.06 -1.46 6.66
CA ASP A 306 5.41 -2.36 5.57
C ASP A 306 5.47 -3.85 6.00
N LEU A 307 5.18 -4.15 7.28
CA LEU A 307 5.07 -5.50 7.81
C LEU A 307 3.62 -5.82 8.16
N ILE A 308 3.00 -6.69 7.37
CA ILE A 308 1.63 -7.17 7.60
C ILE A 308 1.69 -8.51 8.33
N VAL A 309 1.26 -8.52 9.61
CA VAL A 309 1.22 -9.73 10.46
C VAL A 309 -0.18 -10.11 10.95
N ASN A 310 -1.14 -9.21 10.79
CA ASN A 310 -2.50 -9.26 11.34
C ASN A 310 -3.55 -9.74 10.33
N ILE A 311 -3.16 -10.04 9.08
CA ILE A 311 -4.06 -10.50 8.03
C ILE A 311 -3.82 -12.00 7.81
N PRO A 312 -4.71 -12.88 8.32
CA PRO A 312 -4.58 -14.31 8.14
C PRO A 312 -4.90 -14.72 6.68
N PRO A 313 -4.44 -15.89 6.23
CA PRO A 313 -4.77 -16.42 4.92
C PRO A 313 -6.24 -16.89 4.90
N VAL A 314 -6.85 -16.96 3.72
CA VAL A 314 -8.21 -17.49 3.56
C VAL A 314 -8.25 -18.94 4.02
N SER A 315 -8.86 -19.18 5.19
CA SER A 315 -8.97 -20.54 5.74
C SER A 315 -9.92 -21.41 4.92
N SER A 316 -9.80 -22.73 5.05
CA SER A 316 -10.72 -23.69 4.41
C SER A 316 -12.18 -23.53 4.86
N ARG A 317 -12.41 -22.90 6.02
CA ARG A 317 -13.73 -22.62 6.59
C ARG A 317 -14.21 -21.19 6.30
N SER A 318 -13.44 -20.37 5.57
CA SER A 318 -13.82 -18.98 5.30
C SER A 318 -15.00 -18.92 4.33
N ARG A 319 -16.00 -18.08 4.66
CA ARG A 319 -17.17 -17.81 3.80
C ARG A 319 -16.79 -17.18 2.46
N GLU A 320 -15.62 -16.54 2.38
CA GLU A 320 -15.12 -15.92 1.14
C GLU A 320 -14.42 -16.93 0.20
N ARG A 321 -14.22 -18.18 0.62
CA ARG A 321 -13.45 -19.17 -0.13
C ARG A 321 -14.14 -19.52 -1.46
N THR A 322 -13.43 -19.29 -2.56
CA THR A 322 -13.90 -19.58 -3.93
C THR A 322 -13.45 -20.94 -4.46
N GLY A 323 -12.58 -21.64 -3.72
CA GLY A 323 -12.05 -22.95 -4.08
C GLY A 323 -10.64 -22.93 -4.69
N TRP A 324 -10.15 -21.77 -5.13
CA TRP A 324 -8.78 -21.59 -5.63
C TRP A 324 -7.73 -21.70 -4.52
N ARG A 325 -6.61 -22.38 -4.79
CA ARG A 325 -5.54 -22.60 -3.79
C ARG A 325 -4.76 -21.33 -3.43
N THR A 326 -4.66 -20.37 -4.35
CA THR A 326 -3.86 -19.14 -4.22
C THR A 326 -4.70 -17.90 -3.90
N GLN A 327 -5.97 -18.08 -3.51
CA GLN A 327 -6.88 -16.97 -3.25
C GLN A 327 -6.36 -16.01 -2.16
N LYS A 328 -6.36 -14.71 -2.47
CA LYS A 328 -6.05 -13.63 -1.54
C LYS A 328 -7.30 -13.22 -0.73
N PRO A 329 -7.18 -12.89 0.58
CA PRO A 329 -8.32 -12.48 1.41
C PRO A 329 -8.98 -11.20 0.88
N LEU A 330 -10.32 -11.13 0.90
CA LEU A 330 -11.04 -9.92 0.50
C LEU A 330 -10.84 -8.77 1.50
N ASN A 331 -10.52 -9.11 2.75
CA ASN A 331 -10.16 -8.17 3.81
C ASN A 331 -8.64 -8.11 4.05
N SER A 332 -7.82 -8.29 2.99
CA SER A 332 -6.35 -8.19 3.09
C SER A 332 -5.83 -6.76 3.30
N THR A 333 -6.73 -5.80 3.50
CA THR A 333 -6.43 -4.48 4.01
C THR A 333 -7.32 -4.33 5.24
N GLY A 334 -6.76 -4.22 6.45
CA GLY A 334 -7.45 -4.20 7.74
C GLY A 334 -8.41 -3.02 7.98
N ALA A 335 -9.00 -2.44 6.93
CA ALA A 335 -9.99 -1.39 7.02
C ALA A 335 -11.30 -1.96 7.60
N SER A 336 -11.55 -1.67 8.88
CA SER A 336 -12.89 -1.73 9.45
C SER A 336 -13.88 -0.94 8.58
N SER A 337 -15.16 -1.32 8.60
CA SER A 337 -16.20 -0.87 7.64
C SER A 337 -16.46 0.65 7.53
N LYS A 338 -15.70 1.50 8.21
CA LYS A 338 -15.74 2.97 8.17
C LYS A 338 -14.77 3.63 7.19
N TYR A 339 -13.84 2.90 6.56
CA TYR A 339 -12.82 3.48 5.68
C TYR A 339 -12.85 2.91 4.25
N PRO A 340 -12.45 3.69 3.22
CA PRO A 340 -12.59 3.30 1.82
C PRO A 340 -11.91 1.97 1.55
N ARG A 341 -12.70 1.02 1.04
CA ARG A 341 -12.29 -0.34 0.71
C ARG A 341 -11.32 -0.30 -0.47
N MET A 342 -10.05 -0.66 -0.27
CA MET A 342 -9.24 -1.19 -1.38
C MET A 342 -9.77 -2.60 -1.66
N ARG A 343 -10.72 -2.70 -2.59
CA ARG A 343 -11.04 -3.99 -3.20
C ARG A 343 -9.93 -4.27 -4.20
N ALA A 344 -9.14 -5.31 -3.95
CA ALA A 344 -8.20 -5.82 -4.93
C ALA A 344 -8.92 -6.02 -6.27
N ILE A 345 -8.44 -5.34 -7.30
CA ILE A 345 -8.77 -5.62 -8.68
C ILE A 345 -7.71 -6.65 -9.09
N LEU A 346 -8.18 -7.88 -9.36
CA LEU A 346 -7.45 -8.89 -10.13
C LEU A 346 -7.99 -8.85 -11.56
#